data_AF-A0A363NWP4-F1
#
_entry.id   AF-A0A363NWP4-F1
#
_cell.length_a   1.000
_cell.length_b   1.000
_cell.length_c   1.000
_cell.angle_alpha   90.00
_cell.angle_beta   90.00
_cell.angle_gamma   90.00
#
_symmetry.space_group_name_H-M   'P 1'
#
loop_
_entity.id
_entity.type
_entity.pdbx_description
1 polymer ?
#
loop_
_entity_poly.entity_id
_entity_poly.type
_entity_poly.pdbx_seq_one_letter_code
_entity_poly.pdbx_strand_id
1 'polypeptide(L)'
;MRYTILLYLLLSFLSLSAQEKVTLYKGKKKRISPVVETRDSKGFDPFKIAERVELLFYTSNRLLWHHNTGKNPNALMADGLINIPQDSIAARVQLDSVQCSDWQYTLYQSQLCEEMVVAGCYEPRHLLVFYDDSNKVIGFIEICVSCSGAWISEGLRTFVVCPERMAVLGSMVNQIAEMNSISARVTTKSDKQKRKFR
;
A
#
# COMPACT_ATOMS: atom_id res chain seq x y z
N MET A 1 -31.27 5.31 -53.38
CA MET A 1 -30.87 6.05 -52.17
C MET A 1 -31.80 5.88 -50.96
N ARG A 2 -33.12 5.69 -51.11
CA ARG A 2 -34.02 5.52 -49.93
C ARG A 2 -33.85 4.18 -49.20
N TYR A 3 -33.54 3.10 -49.93
CA TYR A 3 -33.35 1.76 -49.35
C TYR A 3 -32.03 1.58 -48.59
N THR A 4 -30.97 2.31 -48.96
CA THR A 4 -29.68 2.24 -48.27
C THR A 4 -29.75 2.82 -46.85
N ILE A 5 -30.55 3.87 -46.63
CA ILE A 5 -30.73 4.47 -45.29
C ILE A 5 -31.50 3.51 -44.36
N LEU A 6 -32.51 2.80 -44.89
CA LEU A 6 -33.27 1.79 -44.16
C LEU A 6 -32.41 0.60 -43.74
N LEU A 7 -31.47 0.17 -44.59
CA LEU A 7 -30.53 -0.92 -44.28
C LEU A 7 -29.58 -0.55 -43.12
N TYR A 8 -29.05 0.68 -43.11
CA TYR A 8 -28.17 1.15 -42.03
C TYR A 8 -28.91 1.31 -40.70
N LEU A 9 -30.16 1.75 -40.71
CA LEU A 9 -31.00 1.81 -39.51
C LEU A 9 -31.32 0.41 -38.98
N LEU A 10 -31.54 -0.58 -39.83
CA LEU A 10 -31.81 -1.95 -39.39
C LEU A 10 -30.58 -2.64 -38.79
N LEU A 11 -29.38 -2.33 -39.30
CA LEU A 11 -28.11 -2.85 -38.80
C LEU A 11 -27.69 -2.28 -37.43
N SER A 12 -28.07 -1.04 -37.10
CA SER A 12 -27.76 -0.45 -35.79
C SER A 12 -28.64 -0.99 -34.65
N PHE A 13 -29.86 -1.47 -34.94
CA PHE A 13 -30.70 -2.11 -33.93
C PHE A 13 -30.25 -3.54 -33.56
N LEU A 14 -29.52 -4.22 -34.43
CA LEU A 14 -29.03 -5.59 -34.18
C LEU A 14 -27.79 -5.65 -33.28
N SER A 15 -27.11 -4.53 -33.04
CA SER A 15 -25.89 -4.48 -32.20
C SER A 15 -26.17 -4.24 -30.71
N LEU A 16 -27.44 -4.06 -30.30
CA LEU A 16 -27.80 -3.74 -28.91
C LEU A 16 -28.22 -4.94 -28.03
N SER A 17 -28.41 -6.14 -28.59
CA SER A 17 -29.02 -7.27 -27.86
C SER A 17 -28.04 -8.28 -27.24
N ALA A 18 -26.73 -8.06 -27.31
CA ALA A 18 -25.73 -8.98 -26.76
C ALA A 18 -24.98 -8.38 -25.55
N GLN A 19 -25.70 -7.92 -24.52
CA GLN A 19 -25.14 -7.86 -23.17
C GLN A 19 -25.61 -9.09 -22.42
N GLU A 20 -24.83 -10.16 -22.55
CA GLU A 20 -24.95 -11.36 -21.73
C GLU A 20 -24.85 -10.92 -20.26
N LYS A 21 -25.98 -10.91 -19.56
CA LYS A 21 -26.02 -10.69 -18.12
C LYS A 21 -25.32 -11.88 -17.49
N VAL A 22 -24.01 -11.74 -17.25
CA VAL A 22 -23.27 -12.64 -16.37
C VAL A 22 -23.91 -12.51 -14.99
N THR A 23 -24.85 -13.40 -14.71
CA THR A 23 -25.42 -13.58 -13.37
C THR A 23 -24.33 -14.24 -12.54
N LEU A 24 -23.45 -13.39 -12.00
CA LEU A 24 -22.50 -13.77 -10.96
C LEU A 24 -23.29 -14.50 -9.86
N TYR A 25 -23.07 -15.81 -9.79
CA TYR A 25 -23.74 -16.69 -8.84
C TYR A 25 -23.45 -16.18 -7.43
N LYS A 26 -24.41 -15.47 -6.83
CA LYS A 26 -24.36 -15.05 -5.42
C LYS A 26 -24.60 -16.29 -4.55
N GLY A 27 -23.57 -17.15 -4.46
CA GLY A 27 -23.52 -18.18 -3.44
C GLY A 27 -23.76 -17.53 -2.08
N LYS A 28 -24.64 -18.09 -1.27
CA LYS A 28 -24.90 -17.63 0.10
C LYS A 28 -23.55 -17.60 0.83
N LYS A 29 -23.06 -16.41 1.19
CA LYS A 29 -21.86 -16.27 2.04
C LYS A 29 -22.14 -17.07 3.31
N LYS A 30 -21.46 -18.21 3.47
CA LYS A 30 -21.48 -18.99 4.71
C LYS A 30 -21.06 -18.01 5.81
N ARG A 31 -21.83 -17.90 6.90
CA ARG A 31 -21.42 -17.09 8.06
C ARG A 31 -20.10 -17.67 8.56
N ILE A 32 -19.00 -17.01 8.22
CA ILE A 32 -17.70 -17.28 8.80
C ILE A 32 -17.79 -16.66 10.20
N SER A 33 -17.48 -17.45 11.23
CA SER A 33 -17.40 -16.89 12.58
C SER A 33 -16.31 -15.81 12.57
N PRO A 34 -16.51 -14.66 13.26
CA PRO A 34 -15.54 -13.59 13.24
C PRO A 34 -14.16 -14.14 13.63
N VAL A 35 -13.15 -13.85 12.81
CA VAL A 35 -11.77 -14.21 13.13
C VAL A 35 -11.39 -13.42 14.38
N VAL A 36 -11.16 -14.11 15.49
CA VAL A 36 -10.63 -13.46 16.69
C VAL A 36 -9.16 -13.20 16.44
N GLU A 37 -8.81 -11.93 16.25
CA GLU A 37 -7.43 -11.50 16.04
C GLU A 37 -6.58 -11.84 17.28
N THR A 38 -5.70 -12.83 17.17
CA THR A 38 -4.71 -13.11 18.23
C THR A 38 -3.63 -12.04 18.18
N ARG A 39 -3.59 -11.19 19.20
CA ARG A 39 -2.56 -10.16 19.33
C ARG A 39 -1.22 -10.79 19.67
N ASP A 40 -0.24 -10.65 18.77
CA ASP A 40 1.15 -10.95 19.10
C ASP A 40 1.70 -9.85 20.02
N SER A 41 2.29 -10.28 21.13
CA SER A 41 2.92 -9.39 22.11
C SER A 41 4.44 -9.50 22.09
N LYS A 42 5.01 -10.36 21.24
CA LYS A 42 6.46 -10.46 21.03
C LYS A 42 6.98 -9.19 20.36
N GLY A 43 8.20 -8.80 20.71
CA GLY A 43 8.82 -7.57 20.23
C GLY A 43 8.32 -6.32 20.96
N PHE A 44 8.99 -5.19 20.71
CA PHE A 44 8.64 -3.91 21.31
C PHE A 44 7.71 -3.11 20.40
N ASP A 45 6.87 -2.26 21.02
CA ASP A 45 6.05 -1.29 20.31
C ASP A 45 6.91 -0.06 19.97
N PRO A 46 7.27 0.16 18.70
CA PRO A 46 8.22 1.21 18.34
C PRO A 46 7.70 2.62 18.63
N PHE A 47 6.38 2.84 18.62
CA PHE A 47 5.79 4.15 18.91
C PHE A 47 5.97 4.57 20.38
N LYS A 48 6.28 3.62 21.27
CA LYS A 48 6.51 3.92 22.69
C LYS A 48 7.94 4.32 23.01
N ILE A 49 8.88 4.03 22.11
CA ILE A 49 10.31 4.24 22.36
C ILE A 49 11.00 5.12 21.31
N ALA A 50 10.38 5.32 20.15
CA ALA A 50 10.91 6.21 19.13
C ALA A 50 10.78 7.67 19.57
N GLU A 51 11.87 8.43 19.40
CA GLU A 51 11.86 9.89 19.54
C GLU A 51 11.24 10.55 18.31
N ARG A 52 11.43 9.93 17.13
CA ARG A 52 10.91 10.43 15.87
C ARG A 52 10.38 9.28 15.01
N VAL A 53 9.26 9.51 14.34
CA VAL A 53 8.69 8.62 13.34
C VAL A 53 8.58 9.35 12.01
N GLU A 54 9.08 8.75 10.94
CA GLU A 54 8.93 9.26 9.57
C GLU A 54 8.10 8.30 8.72
N LEU A 55 7.22 8.86 7.90
CA LEU A 55 6.59 8.18 6.78
C LEU A 55 7.29 8.57 5.47
N LEU A 56 7.90 7.57 4.84
CA LEU A 56 8.55 7.69 3.54
C LEU A 56 7.59 7.24 2.44
N PHE A 57 7.56 8.02 1.36
CA PHE A 57 6.82 7.71 0.14
C PHE A 57 7.81 7.31 -0.95
N TYR A 58 7.61 6.17 -1.60
CA TYR A 58 8.47 5.73 -2.69
C TYR A 58 8.01 6.31 -4.02
N THR A 59 8.96 6.60 -4.92
CA THR A 59 8.64 7.00 -6.30
C THR A 59 8.10 5.85 -7.16
N SER A 60 8.38 4.60 -6.76
CA SER A 60 8.01 3.40 -7.50
C SER A 60 8.00 2.15 -6.61
N ASN A 61 7.69 0.99 -7.19
CA ASN A 61 7.82 -0.29 -6.50
C ASN A 61 9.26 -0.56 -6.11
N ARG A 62 9.52 -0.77 -4.81
CA ARG A 62 10.85 -1.12 -4.31
C ARG A 62 11.47 -2.32 -5.02
N LEU A 63 10.65 -3.29 -5.40
CA LEU A 63 11.12 -4.48 -6.11
C LEU A 63 11.77 -4.16 -7.48
N LEU A 64 11.60 -2.94 -8.00
CA LEU A 64 12.17 -2.48 -9.27
C LEU A 64 13.49 -1.70 -9.11
N TRP A 65 13.99 -1.51 -7.89
CA TRP A 65 15.26 -0.79 -7.65
C TRP A 65 16.44 -1.65 -8.10
N HIS A 66 16.77 -1.60 -9.39
CA HIS A 66 17.90 -2.34 -9.95
C HIS A 66 19.23 -1.62 -9.65
N HIS A 67 20.22 -2.43 -9.25
CA HIS A 67 21.67 -2.17 -9.21
C HIS A 67 22.42 -1.79 -7.93
N ASN A 68 21.84 -1.33 -6.80
CA ASN A 68 22.66 -1.11 -5.58
C ASN A 68 22.04 -1.56 -4.24
N THR A 69 20.72 -1.76 -4.16
CA THR A 69 20.04 -2.18 -2.91
C THR A 69 19.04 -3.32 -3.12
N GLY A 70 18.52 -3.50 -4.35
CA GLY A 70 17.42 -4.44 -4.65
C GLY A 70 17.75 -5.94 -4.68
N LYS A 71 19.00 -6.37 -4.44
CA LYS A 71 19.32 -7.81 -4.34
C LYS A 71 19.21 -8.35 -2.91
N ASN A 72 19.32 -7.49 -1.91
CA ASN A 72 19.14 -7.88 -0.52
C ASN A 72 17.93 -7.12 0.06
N PRO A 73 16.72 -7.70 0.02
CA PRO A 73 15.55 -7.08 0.63
C PRO A 73 15.74 -6.80 2.14
N ASN A 74 16.75 -7.40 2.79
CA ASN A 74 17.06 -7.20 4.20
C ASN A 74 17.81 -5.89 4.49
N ALA A 75 18.35 -5.19 3.49
CA ALA A 75 19.15 -3.98 3.72
C ALA A 75 18.37 -2.68 3.48
N LEU A 76 17.10 -2.59 3.92
CA LEU A 76 16.43 -1.29 4.08
C LEU A 76 17.09 -0.44 5.18
N MET A 77 17.82 -1.11 6.07
CA MET A 77 18.72 -0.53 7.05
C MET A 77 20.13 -1.08 6.86
N ALA A 78 21.13 -0.22 7.07
CA ALA A 78 22.54 -0.60 7.22
C ALA A 78 23.18 0.33 8.25
N ASP A 79 23.92 -0.23 9.21
CA ASP A 79 24.65 0.52 10.24
C ASP A 79 23.80 1.54 11.03
N GLY A 80 22.53 1.18 11.29
CA GLY A 80 21.58 2.06 12.00
C GLY A 80 21.05 3.23 11.17
N LEU A 81 21.24 3.21 9.85
CA LEU A 81 20.76 4.21 8.90
C LEU A 81 19.82 3.58 7.87
N ILE A 82 18.93 4.41 7.28
CA ILE A 82 18.15 4.00 6.12
C ILE A 82 19.08 3.81 4.92
N ASN A 83 18.97 2.66 4.26
CA ASN A 83 19.70 2.34 3.04
C ASN A 83 18.75 2.27 1.83
N ILE A 84 18.21 3.43 1.47
CA ILE A 84 17.27 3.61 0.34
C ILE A 84 17.88 4.62 -0.63
N PRO A 85 17.93 4.32 -1.94
CA PRO A 85 18.39 5.29 -2.94
C PRO A 85 17.57 6.59 -2.85
N GLN A 86 18.23 7.74 -2.77
CA GLN A 86 17.56 9.02 -2.56
C GLN A 86 16.58 9.37 -3.69
N ASP A 87 16.88 8.98 -4.93
CA ASP A 87 16.01 9.14 -6.11
C ASP A 87 14.77 8.23 -6.08
N SER A 88 14.74 7.27 -5.16
CA SER A 88 13.62 6.38 -4.93
C SER A 88 12.65 6.89 -3.85
N ILE A 89 12.98 7.99 -3.17
CA ILE A 89 12.15 8.64 -2.16
C ILE A 89 11.44 9.84 -2.79
N ALA A 90 10.11 9.77 -2.89
CA ALA A 90 9.28 10.86 -3.37
C ALA A 90 9.10 11.95 -2.30
N ALA A 91 8.95 11.54 -1.04
CA ALA A 91 8.77 12.44 0.09
C ALA A 91 9.13 11.76 1.42
N ARG A 92 9.44 12.59 2.41
CA ARG A 92 9.60 12.22 3.82
C ARG A 92 8.72 13.13 4.64
N VAL A 93 7.90 12.55 5.50
CA VAL A 93 7.05 13.31 6.43
C VAL A 93 7.32 12.82 7.83
N GLN A 94 7.78 13.71 8.71
CA GLN A 94 7.81 13.42 10.14
C GLN A 94 6.39 13.44 10.67
N LEU A 95 5.99 12.37 11.35
CA LEU A 95 4.66 12.28 11.94
C LEU A 95 4.60 13.09 13.24
N ASP A 96 3.50 13.81 13.42
CA ASP A 96 3.21 14.45 14.70
C ASP A 96 2.66 13.44 15.73
N SER A 97 2.44 13.90 16.96
CA SER A 97 1.98 13.06 18.07
C SER A 97 0.59 12.47 17.84
N VAL A 98 -0.31 13.20 17.16
CA VAL A 98 -1.67 12.73 16.84
C VAL A 98 -1.58 11.63 15.80
N GLN A 99 -0.83 11.86 14.73
CA GLN A 99 -0.58 10.87 13.68
C GLN A 99 0.07 9.61 14.26
N CYS A 100 1.10 9.74 15.10
CA CYS A 100 1.73 8.61 15.77
C CYS A 100 0.73 7.80 16.61
N SER A 101 -0.15 8.46 17.35
CA SER A 101 -1.20 7.79 18.13
C SER A 101 -2.19 7.02 17.23
N ASP A 102 -2.65 7.63 16.14
CA ASP A 102 -3.58 6.99 15.20
C ASP A 102 -2.94 5.78 14.50
N TRP A 103 -1.66 5.89 14.12
CA TRP A 103 -0.89 4.79 13.53
C TRP A 103 -0.70 3.66 14.53
N GLN A 104 -0.30 3.97 15.77
CA GLN A 104 -0.14 2.96 16.82
C GLN A 104 -1.46 2.25 17.14
N TYR A 105 -2.55 3.00 17.25
CA TYR A 105 -3.89 2.44 17.50
C TYR A 105 -4.30 1.50 16.35
N THR A 106 -4.14 1.95 15.11
CA THR A 106 -4.53 1.16 13.93
C THR A 106 -3.70 -0.12 13.80
N LEU A 107 -2.39 -0.06 14.05
CA LEU A 107 -1.51 -1.22 13.93
C LEU A 107 -1.67 -2.23 15.08
N TYR A 108 -1.80 -1.77 16.33
CA TYR A 108 -1.65 -2.66 17.49
C TYR A 108 -2.88 -2.80 18.40
N GLN A 109 -3.84 -1.88 18.32
CA GLN A 109 -4.95 -1.81 19.29
C GLN A 109 -6.30 -2.08 18.63
N SER A 110 -6.50 -1.62 17.41
CA SER A 110 -7.74 -1.82 16.66
C SER A 110 -7.93 -3.29 16.29
N GLN A 111 -9.16 -3.79 16.44
CA GLN A 111 -9.58 -5.10 15.93
C GLN A 111 -10.32 -4.85 14.62
N LEU A 112 -9.61 -4.92 13.50
CA LEU A 112 -10.16 -4.60 12.18
C LEU A 112 -10.30 -5.84 11.28
N CYS A 113 -9.52 -6.89 11.54
CA CYS A 113 -9.41 -8.01 10.63
C CYS A 113 -10.56 -8.99 10.82
N GLU A 114 -11.54 -8.94 9.92
CA GLU A 114 -12.61 -9.94 9.83
C GLU A 114 -12.22 -11.13 8.94
N GLU A 115 -11.42 -10.88 7.90
CA GLU A 115 -10.96 -11.86 6.94
C GLU A 115 -9.42 -11.82 6.76
N MET A 116 -8.78 -12.99 6.69
CA MET A 116 -7.34 -13.14 6.51
C MET A 116 -7.00 -13.42 5.04
N VAL A 117 -7.46 -12.56 4.13
CA VAL A 117 -7.15 -12.68 2.70
C VAL A 117 -6.05 -11.69 2.34
N VAL A 118 -4.85 -12.22 2.10
CA VAL A 118 -3.69 -11.45 1.62
C VAL A 118 -3.51 -11.72 0.13
N ALA A 119 -3.28 -10.67 -0.66
CA ALA A 119 -3.03 -10.84 -2.08
C ALA A 119 -1.64 -11.46 -2.30
N GLY A 120 -1.49 -12.32 -3.31
CA GLY A 120 -0.20 -12.90 -3.70
C GLY A 120 0.77 -11.91 -4.38
N CYS A 121 0.59 -10.60 -4.19
CA CYS A 121 1.45 -9.56 -4.70
C CYS A 121 2.21 -8.86 -3.57
N TYR A 122 3.34 -8.22 -3.89
CA TYR A 122 4.00 -7.31 -2.96
C TYR A 122 4.57 -6.12 -3.75
N GLU A 123 3.92 -4.98 -3.61
CA GLU A 123 4.29 -3.74 -4.30
C GLU A 123 4.38 -2.58 -3.31
N PRO A 124 5.36 -2.59 -2.38
CA PRO A 124 5.44 -1.58 -1.34
C PRO A 124 5.62 -0.19 -1.95
N ARG A 125 4.99 0.80 -1.30
CA ARG A 125 5.04 2.22 -1.69
C ARG A 125 5.30 3.14 -0.50
N HIS A 126 5.22 2.63 0.72
CA HIS A 126 5.32 3.42 1.94
C HIS A 126 6.17 2.71 2.97
N LEU A 127 6.89 3.47 3.78
CA LEU A 127 7.74 2.96 4.84
C LEU A 127 7.64 3.85 6.08
N LEU A 128 7.23 3.28 7.20
CA LEU A 128 7.40 3.91 8.50
C LEU A 128 8.81 3.61 9.01
N VAL A 129 9.50 4.64 9.47
CA VAL A 129 10.85 4.52 10.04
C VAL A 129 10.86 5.14 11.43
N PHE A 130 11.42 4.41 12.38
CA PHE A 130 11.46 4.78 13.79
C PHE A 130 12.90 5.12 14.15
N TYR A 131 13.10 6.26 14.82
CA TYR A 131 14.42 6.74 15.24
C TYR A 131 14.49 6.88 16.75
N ASP A 132 15.66 6.61 17.32
CA ASP A 132 15.98 6.95 18.71
C ASP A 132 16.39 8.43 18.87
N ASP A 133 16.68 8.82 20.11
CA ASP A 133 17.16 10.15 20.50
C ASP A 133 18.50 10.53 19.85
N SER A 134 19.27 9.53 19.42
CA SER A 134 20.56 9.64 18.77
C SER A 134 20.43 9.66 17.24
N ASN A 135 19.20 9.78 16.73
CA ASN A 135 18.87 9.84 15.30
C ASN A 135 19.25 8.55 14.53
N LYS A 136 19.40 7.41 15.23
CA LYS A 136 19.62 6.10 14.62
C LYS A 136 18.29 5.40 14.41
N VAL A 137 18.19 4.66 13.31
CA VAL A 137 17.01 3.86 13.00
C VAL A 137 16.97 2.64 13.90
N ILE A 138 15.90 2.51 14.69
CA ILE A 138 15.65 1.36 15.57
C ILE A 138 14.80 0.28 14.90
N GLY A 139 14.11 0.62 13.82
CA GLY A 139 13.31 -0.31 13.03
C GLY A 139 12.45 0.36 11.97
N PHE A 140 11.74 -0.44 11.19
CA PHE A 140 10.82 0.04 10.17
C PHE A 140 9.63 -0.90 9.94
N ILE A 141 8.57 -0.34 9.36
CA ILE A 141 7.42 -1.09 8.83
C ILE A 141 7.19 -0.64 7.39
N GLU A 142 7.46 -1.52 6.43
CA GLU A 142 7.20 -1.30 5.01
C GLU A 142 5.79 -1.78 4.65
N ILE A 143 4.99 -0.91 4.03
CA ILE A 143 3.56 -1.14 3.81
C ILE A 143 3.25 -1.19 2.32
N CYS A 144 2.49 -2.22 1.94
CA CYS A 144 1.86 -2.37 0.65
C CYS A 144 0.34 -2.41 0.80
N VAL A 145 -0.29 -1.24 0.75
CA VAL A 145 -1.75 -1.07 0.89
C VAL A 145 -2.49 -1.91 -0.17
N SER A 146 -2.06 -1.85 -1.43
CA SER A 146 -2.74 -2.52 -2.54
C SER A 146 -2.70 -4.05 -2.49
N CYS A 147 -1.67 -4.62 -1.86
CA CYS A 147 -1.55 -6.07 -1.69
C CYS A 147 -1.99 -6.56 -0.31
N SER A 148 -2.40 -5.63 0.55
CA SER A 148 -2.60 -5.90 1.98
C SER A 148 -1.41 -6.65 2.55
N GLY A 149 -0.21 -6.07 2.39
CA GLY A 149 1.05 -6.67 2.79
C GLY A 149 1.87 -5.72 3.65
N ALA A 150 2.66 -6.26 4.57
CA ALA A 150 3.64 -5.49 5.32
C ALA A 150 4.92 -6.30 5.52
N TRP A 151 6.06 -5.60 5.59
CA TRP A 151 7.33 -6.16 6.05
C TRP A 151 7.78 -5.37 7.27
N ILE A 152 8.13 -6.08 8.34
CA ILE A 152 8.45 -5.49 9.63
C ILE A 152 9.90 -5.85 9.95
N SER A 153 10.70 -4.88 10.38
CA SER A 153 12.08 -5.16 10.81
C SER A 153 12.10 -6.05 12.05
N GLU A 154 13.17 -6.82 12.21
CA GLU A 154 13.37 -7.69 13.37
C GLU A 154 13.28 -6.90 14.70
N GLY A 155 12.76 -7.53 15.75
CA GLY A 155 12.62 -6.96 17.09
C GLY A 155 11.36 -6.11 17.32
N LEU A 156 10.74 -5.58 16.26
CA LEU A 156 9.47 -4.86 16.38
C LEU A 156 8.32 -5.83 16.64
N ARG A 157 7.31 -5.34 17.37
CA ARG A 157 6.04 -6.05 17.51
C ARG A 157 5.37 -6.19 16.15
N THR A 158 4.96 -7.42 15.84
CA THR A 158 4.20 -7.72 14.62
C THR A 158 2.73 -7.32 14.78
N PHE A 159 2.03 -7.19 13.65
CA PHE A 159 0.59 -6.97 13.63
C PHE A 159 -0.04 -7.80 12.52
N VAL A 160 -1.33 -8.10 12.67
CA VAL A 160 -2.06 -8.87 11.66
C VAL A 160 -2.27 -8.02 10.41
N VAL A 161 -1.99 -8.58 9.24
CA VAL A 161 -2.19 -7.86 7.98
C VAL A 161 -3.49 -8.37 7.35
N CYS A 162 -4.43 -7.45 7.09
CA CYS A 162 -5.72 -7.74 6.48
C CYS A 162 -6.21 -6.56 5.63
N PRO A 163 -7.15 -6.79 4.68
CA PRO A 163 -7.67 -5.75 3.80
C PRO A 163 -8.25 -4.54 4.55
N GLU A 164 -8.99 -4.77 5.64
CA GLU A 164 -9.66 -3.72 6.41
C GLU A 164 -8.66 -2.78 7.08
N ARG A 165 -7.64 -3.35 7.74
CA ARG A 165 -6.56 -2.57 8.35
C ARG A 165 -5.80 -1.78 7.28
N MET A 166 -5.50 -2.42 6.15
CA MET A 166 -4.74 -1.79 5.06
C MET A 166 -5.53 -0.68 4.37
N ALA A 167 -6.86 -0.79 4.31
CA ALA A 167 -7.73 0.29 3.84
C ALA A 167 -7.64 1.52 4.76
N VAL A 168 -7.71 1.33 6.08
CA VAL A 168 -7.56 2.43 7.05
C VAL A 168 -6.18 3.08 6.93
N LEU A 169 -5.11 2.27 6.90
CA LEU A 169 -3.75 2.79 6.69
C LEU A 169 -3.62 3.54 5.35
N GLY A 170 -4.26 3.04 4.29
CA GLY A 170 -4.31 3.72 2.99
C GLY A 170 -4.96 5.10 3.08
N SER A 171 -6.07 5.23 3.80
CA SER A 171 -6.72 6.53 4.05
C SER A 171 -5.80 7.48 4.83
N MET A 172 -5.12 6.99 5.87
CA MET A 172 -4.18 7.81 6.65
C MET A 172 -2.99 8.28 5.81
N VAL A 173 -2.43 7.40 4.97
CA VAL A 173 -1.37 7.75 4.02
C VAL A 173 -1.83 8.84 3.05
N ASN A 174 -3.04 8.71 2.49
CA ASN A 174 -3.59 9.72 1.58
C ASN A 174 -3.79 11.07 2.26
N GLN A 175 -4.35 11.08 3.48
CA GLN A 175 -4.51 12.31 4.26
C GLN A 175 -3.16 13.00 4.51
N ILE A 176 -2.14 12.25 4.90
CA ILE A 176 -0.78 12.79 5.11
C ILE A 176 -0.21 13.33 3.80
N ALA A 177 -0.40 12.62 2.68
CA ALA A 177 0.04 13.08 1.36
C ALA A 177 -0.62 14.40 0.96
N GLU A 178 -1.94 14.52 1.15
CA GLU A 178 -2.71 15.74 0.87
C GLU A 178 -2.23 16.92 1.72
N MET A 179 -2.10 16.73 3.04
CA MET A 179 -1.63 17.77 3.97
C MET A 179 -0.23 18.28 3.62
N ASN A 180 0.63 17.43 3.07
CA ASN A 180 2.00 17.76 2.70
C ASN A 180 2.16 18.08 1.20
N SER A 181 1.05 18.22 0.45
CA SER A 181 1.07 18.48 -1.00
C SER A 181 1.93 17.50 -1.80
N ILE A 182 2.00 16.25 -1.35
CA ILE A 182 2.76 15.19 -2.02
C ILE A 182 1.92 14.72 -3.20
N SER A 183 2.25 15.21 -4.40
CA SER A 183 1.58 14.69 -5.59
C SER A 183 1.97 13.22 -5.75
N ALA A 184 1.00 12.32 -5.65
CA ALA A 184 1.16 10.97 -6.16
C ALA A 184 1.39 11.09 -7.67
N ARG A 185 2.64 11.21 -8.11
CA ARG A 185 3.00 10.97 -9.50
C ARG A 185 2.78 9.49 -9.73
N VAL A 186 1.52 9.11 -9.92
CA VAL A 186 1.15 7.88 -10.59
C VAL A 186 1.77 8.03 -11.96
N THR A 187 2.96 7.49 -12.14
CA THR A 187 3.59 7.32 -13.44
C THR A 187 2.73 6.31 -14.17
N THR A 188 1.64 6.79 -14.77
CA THR A 188 0.86 5.99 -15.70
C THR A 188 1.84 5.54 -16.78
N LYS A 189 1.86 4.24 -17.07
CA LYS A 189 2.77 3.60 -18.04
C LYS A 189 2.76 4.24 -19.46
N SER A 190 1.89 5.22 -19.71
CA SER A 190 1.75 5.97 -20.95
C SER A 190 3.02 6.71 -21.39
N ASP A 191 3.83 7.24 -20.46
CA ASP A 191 4.98 8.09 -20.84
C ASP A 191 6.22 7.31 -21.31
N LYS A 192 6.34 6.02 -20.98
CA LYS A 192 7.46 5.20 -21.49
C LYS A 192 7.27 4.76 -22.95
N GLN A 193 6.05 4.82 -23.49
CA GLN A 193 5.80 4.40 -24.87
C GLN A 193 6.06 5.51 -25.90
N LYS A 194 6.09 6.80 -25.48
CA LYS A 194 6.43 7.93 -26.36
C LYS A 194 7.94 8.15 -26.59
N ARG A 195 8.82 7.54 -25.78
CA ARG A 195 10.28 7.68 -25.95
C ARG A 195 10.94 6.57 -26.77
N LYS A 196 10.19 5.57 -27.22
CA LYS A 196 10.71 4.46 -28.05
C LYS A 196 10.50 4.65 -29.56
N PHE A 197 9.94 5.80 -29.97
CA PHE A 197 9.65 6.14 -31.37
C PHE A 197 10.18 7.53 -31.78
N ARG A 198 11.24 8.00 -31.13
CA ARG A 198 12.01 9.17 -31.58
C ARG A 198 13.48 8.80 -31.70
#